data_AF-A0A2S1JRJ3-F1
#
_entry.id   AF-A0A2S1JRJ3-F1
#
_cell.length_a   1.000
_cell.length_b   1.000
_cell.length_c   1.000
_cell.angle_alpha   90.00
_cell.angle_beta   90.00
_cell.angle_gamma   90.00
#
_symmetry.space_group_name_H-M   'P 1'
#
loop_
_entity.id
_entity.type
_entity.pdbx_description
1 polymer ?
#
loop_
_entity_poly.entity_id
_entity_poly.type
_entity_poly.pdbx_seq_one_letter_code
_entity_poly.pdbx_strand_id
1 'polypeptide(L)'
;MFKKVLTILISSFFIGNVVAWFSGAAPIEFGKIAYSEGEMEQVEFLQQEIGENSTDPDLMLELGQLFSHHNELEKAAHLLEAAYQQRPDDMLIRAAYYSNEGKRAGAMFDPAMGLYKLYRLRHAMDEVDQAGLSADSDFNVRLIRLITFSYVGEVSGHFERVFEDEAWFKNLMDSDPDLLPAAMQQVVYLSLANAYWVKAGEGTEDLAVAMDYYQKAIAMAPCPATMQTSCEQLGQMAVTLGKS
;
A
#
# COMPACT_ATOMS: atom_id res chain seq x y z
N MET A 1 47.70 -1.08 27.27
CA MET A 1 47.34 -2.08 26.25
C MET A 1 45.85 -2.41 26.44
N PHE A 2 44.97 -1.54 25.90
CA PHE A 2 43.52 -1.70 25.99
C PHE A 2 43.07 -2.72 24.95
N LYS A 3 42.82 -3.95 25.39
CA LYS A 3 42.09 -4.96 24.63
C LYS A 3 41.11 -5.63 25.58
N LYS A 4 39.83 -5.26 25.45
CA LYS A 4 38.66 -6.15 25.44
C LYS A 4 37.37 -5.34 25.64
N VAL A 5 36.36 -5.75 24.88
CA VAL A 5 34.92 -5.42 24.97
C VAL A 5 34.49 -4.08 24.39
N LEU A 6 34.51 -4.00 23.05
CA LEU A 6 33.50 -3.27 22.31
C LEU A 6 33.23 -4.04 21.01
N THR A 7 32.39 -5.06 21.10
CA THR A 7 31.63 -5.53 19.94
C THR A 7 30.17 -5.43 20.34
N ILE A 8 29.55 -4.46 19.71
CA ILE A 8 28.16 -4.05 19.86
C ILE A 8 27.26 -5.25 19.55
N LEU A 9 26.47 -5.66 20.54
CA LEU A 9 25.25 -6.45 20.35
C LEU A 9 24.20 -5.54 19.69
N ILE A 10 24.17 -5.51 18.35
CA ILE A 10 22.97 -5.15 17.59
C ILE A 10 22.71 -6.32 16.64
N SER A 11 22.21 -7.40 17.23
CA SER A 11 21.62 -8.53 16.52
C SER A 11 20.40 -9.01 17.29
N SER A 12 19.58 -8.06 17.76
CA SER A 12 18.38 -8.36 18.56
C SER A 12 17.23 -7.37 18.34
N PHE A 13 17.10 -6.76 17.15
CA PHE A 13 15.87 -6.02 16.80
C PHE A 13 15.39 -6.17 15.34
N PHE A 14 15.83 -7.20 14.61
CA PHE A 14 15.33 -7.49 13.26
C PHE A 14 14.73 -8.88 13.07
N ILE A 15 14.58 -9.68 14.13
CA ILE A 15 13.78 -10.92 14.13
C ILE A 15 12.75 -10.86 15.27
N GLY A 16 12.23 -9.66 15.53
CA GLY A 16 11.21 -9.37 16.54
C GLY A 16 9.85 -8.99 15.96
N ASN A 17 9.65 -9.09 14.64
CA ASN A 17 8.34 -8.89 14.00
C ASN A 17 8.02 -9.88 12.87
N VAL A 18 9.00 -10.62 12.35
CA VAL A 18 8.73 -11.67 11.35
C VAL A 18 8.00 -12.86 12.01
N VAL A 19 8.31 -13.21 13.26
CA VAL A 19 7.57 -14.25 14.02
C VAL A 19 6.20 -13.75 14.52
N ALA A 20 5.99 -12.44 14.72
CA ALA A 20 4.65 -11.89 14.94
C ALA A 20 3.79 -11.95 13.65
N TRP A 21 4.43 -11.77 12.49
CA TRP A 21 3.85 -12.02 11.17
C TRP A 21 3.51 -13.52 10.95
N PHE A 22 4.39 -14.43 11.39
CA PHE A 22 4.21 -15.89 11.26
C PHE A 22 3.38 -16.56 12.36
N SER A 23 3.19 -15.93 13.51
CA SER A 23 2.27 -16.45 14.54
C SER A 23 0.82 -16.06 14.26
N GLY A 24 0.56 -15.21 13.24
CA GLY A 24 -0.70 -15.04 12.52
C GLY A 24 -1.87 -14.42 13.32
N ALA A 25 -1.86 -14.55 14.65
CA ALA A 25 -2.96 -14.16 15.53
C ALA A 25 -2.94 -12.67 15.91
N ALA A 26 -1.76 -12.06 16.00
CA ALA A 26 -1.61 -10.69 16.48
C ALA A 26 -2.08 -9.67 15.42
N PRO A 27 -2.88 -8.65 15.80
CA PRO A 27 -3.24 -7.53 14.95
C PRO A 27 -2.03 -6.75 14.43
N ILE A 28 -2.10 -6.29 13.19
CA ILE A 28 -1.24 -5.21 12.69
C ILE A 28 -1.88 -3.89 13.07
N GLU A 29 -1.14 -3.01 13.74
CA GLU A 29 -1.61 -1.66 14.01
C GLU A 29 -1.35 -0.76 12.79
N PHE A 30 -2.43 -0.28 12.18
CA PHE A 30 -2.37 0.78 11.18
C PHE A 30 -2.59 2.12 11.89
N GLY A 31 -1.50 2.82 12.20
CA GLY A 31 -1.58 4.14 12.82
C GLY A 31 -2.38 5.11 11.96
N LYS A 32 -3.29 5.88 12.57
CA LYS A 32 -4.03 6.92 11.86
C LYS A 32 -3.07 7.95 11.29
N ILE A 33 -3.30 8.32 10.04
CA ILE A 33 -2.53 9.36 9.36
C ILE A 33 -3.34 10.64 9.40
N ALA A 34 -2.72 11.75 9.81
CA ALA A 34 -3.39 13.04 9.84
C ALA A 34 -3.73 13.51 8.41
N TYR A 35 -4.88 14.15 8.27
CA TYR A 35 -5.27 14.84 7.05
C TYR A 35 -4.49 16.14 6.90
N SER A 36 -4.17 16.51 5.67
CA SER A 36 -3.83 17.89 5.32
C SER A 36 -5.08 18.79 5.39
N GLU A 37 -4.87 20.11 5.40
CA GLU A 37 -5.98 21.07 5.40
C GLU A 37 -6.92 20.87 4.20
N GLY A 38 -6.36 20.68 2.99
CA GLY A 38 -7.15 20.44 1.78
C GLY A 38 -7.92 19.11 1.82
N GLU A 39 -7.33 18.04 2.38
CA GLU A 39 -8.05 16.78 2.54
C GLU A 39 -9.17 16.88 3.58
N MET A 40 -9.01 17.68 4.65
CA MET A 40 -10.10 17.93 5.60
C MET A 40 -11.28 18.65 4.93
N GLU A 41 -11.00 19.68 4.13
CA GLU A 41 -12.04 20.37 3.35
C GLU A 41 -12.76 19.40 2.41
N GLN A 42 -12.02 18.50 1.76
CA GLN A 42 -12.58 17.46 0.90
C GLN A 42 -13.45 16.47 1.69
N VAL A 43 -13.00 16.00 2.86
CA VAL A 43 -13.81 15.12 3.74
C VAL A 43 -15.11 15.81 4.14
N GLU A 44 -15.06 17.07 4.57
CA GLU A 44 -16.23 17.83 4.98
C GLU A 44 -17.23 17.99 3.82
N PHE A 45 -16.74 18.35 2.64
CA PHE A 45 -17.55 18.45 1.43
C PHE A 45 -18.22 17.13 1.08
N LEU A 46 -17.47 16.03 0.98
CA LEU A 46 -18.00 14.71 0.62
C LEU A 46 -19.00 14.19 1.66
N GLN A 47 -18.78 14.44 2.94
CA GLN A 47 -19.72 14.08 4.00
C GLN A 47 -21.04 14.85 3.88
N GLN A 48 -20.98 16.14 3.55
CA GLN A 48 -22.18 16.94 3.32
C GLN A 48 -22.96 16.40 2.11
N GLU A 49 -22.28 16.20 0.98
CA GLU A 49 -22.91 15.71 -0.25
C GLU A 49 -23.55 14.33 -0.07
N ILE A 50 -22.90 13.41 0.64
CA ILE A 50 -23.50 12.11 0.99
C ILE A 50 -24.69 12.27 1.95
N GLY A 51 -24.67 13.24 2.85
CA GLY A 51 -25.80 13.54 3.72
C GLY A 51 -27.04 14.00 2.94
N GLU A 52 -26.83 14.75 1.85
CA GLU A 52 -27.88 15.26 0.96
C GLU A 52 -28.30 14.24 -0.11
N ASN A 53 -27.37 13.41 -0.58
CA ASN A 53 -27.54 12.35 -1.58
C ASN A 53 -26.92 11.04 -1.11
N SER A 54 -27.60 10.35 -0.21
CA SER A 54 -27.09 9.16 0.51
C SER A 54 -26.95 7.88 -0.32
N THR A 55 -27.17 7.96 -1.64
CA THR A 55 -27.15 6.80 -2.54
C THR A 55 -26.20 6.98 -3.72
N ASP A 56 -25.29 7.96 -3.70
CA ASP A 56 -24.31 8.09 -4.78
C ASP A 56 -23.08 7.20 -4.53
N PRO A 57 -22.90 6.10 -5.30
CA PRO A 57 -21.77 5.20 -5.11
C PRO A 57 -20.42 5.81 -5.50
N ASP A 58 -20.37 6.88 -6.32
CA ASP A 58 -19.12 7.57 -6.65
C ASP A 58 -18.61 8.39 -5.45
N LEU A 59 -19.50 9.12 -4.76
CA LEU A 59 -19.15 9.84 -3.54
C LEU A 59 -18.73 8.90 -2.41
N MET A 60 -19.42 7.76 -2.27
CA MET A 60 -19.05 6.71 -1.31
C MET A 60 -17.67 6.12 -1.61
N LEU A 61 -17.36 5.87 -2.88
CA LEU A 61 -16.06 5.39 -3.31
C LEU A 61 -14.96 6.39 -2.94
N GLU A 62 -15.12 7.66 -3.30
CA GLU A 62 -14.11 8.69 -3.08
C GLU A 62 -13.84 8.89 -1.57
N LEU A 63 -14.89 9.10 -0.77
CA LEU A 63 -14.73 9.27 0.68
C LEU A 63 -14.23 7.99 1.35
N GLY A 64 -14.67 6.82 0.87
CA GLY A 64 -14.21 5.52 1.36
C GLY A 64 -12.72 5.29 1.10
N GLN A 65 -12.23 5.64 -0.09
CA GLN A 65 -10.82 5.60 -0.43
C GLN A 65 -10.02 6.54 0.47
N LEU A 66 -10.50 7.78 0.65
CA LEU A 66 -9.84 8.77 1.52
C LEU A 66 -9.72 8.25 2.95
N PHE A 67 -10.78 7.71 3.55
CA PHE A 67 -10.71 7.06 4.86
C PHE A 67 -9.73 5.88 4.89
N SER A 68 -9.68 5.06 3.83
CA SER A 68 -8.75 3.92 3.76
C SER A 68 -7.29 4.37 3.70
N HIS A 69 -7.00 5.46 2.99
CA HIS A 69 -5.66 6.05 2.88
C HIS A 69 -5.18 6.59 4.24
N HIS A 70 -6.09 7.11 5.07
CA HIS A 70 -5.79 7.60 6.41
C HIS A 70 -5.91 6.55 7.53
N ASN A 71 -6.05 5.27 7.15
CA ASN A 71 -6.21 4.13 8.05
C ASN A 71 -7.45 4.20 8.96
N GLU A 72 -8.50 4.91 8.53
CA GLU A 72 -9.82 4.89 9.17
C GLU A 72 -10.67 3.71 8.64
N LEU A 73 -10.15 2.49 8.82
CA LEU A 73 -10.56 1.28 8.10
C LEU A 73 -12.06 0.94 8.21
N GLU A 74 -12.67 1.15 9.38
CA GLU A 74 -14.09 0.84 9.58
C GLU A 74 -15.02 1.89 8.93
N LYS A 75 -14.61 3.17 8.90
CA LYS A 75 -15.35 4.19 8.15
C LYS A 75 -15.27 3.93 6.65
N ALA A 76 -14.07 3.58 6.17
CA ALA A 76 -13.84 3.18 4.79
C ALA A 76 -14.69 1.96 4.41
N ALA A 77 -14.71 0.92 5.25
CA ALA A 77 -15.46 -0.30 4.99
C ALA A 77 -16.94 -0.04 4.79
N HIS A 78 -17.55 0.79 5.64
CA HIS A 78 -18.97 1.09 5.54
C HIS A 78 -19.35 1.73 4.20
N LEU A 79 -18.57 2.71 3.74
CA LEU A 79 -18.82 3.40 2.48
C LEU A 79 -18.49 2.54 1.26
N LEU A 80 -17.33 1.87 1.27
CA LEU A 80 -16.88 1.04 0.15
C LEU A 80 -17.78 -0.19 -0.03
N GLU A 81 -18.26 -0.80 1.06
CA GLU A 81 -19.24 -1.88 0.99
C GLU A 81 -20.56 -1.40 0.41
N ALA A 82 -21.06 -0.23 0.84
CA ALA A 82 -22.29 0.34 0.31
C ALA A 82 -22.17 0.70 -1.19
N ALA A 83 -21.01 1.22 -1.62
CA ALA A 83 -20.73 1.46 -3.04
C ALA A 83 -20.71 0.15 -3.83
N TYR A 84 -20.04 -0.89 -3.30
CA TYR A 84 -19.92 -2.20 -3.95
C TYR A 84 -21.27 -2.93 -4.07
N GLN A 85 -22.11 -2.86 -3.05
CA GLN A 85 -23.46 -3.45 -3.09
C GLN A 85 -24.35 -2.79 -4.16
N GLN A 86 -24.13 -1.51 -4.46
CA GLN A 86 -24.89 -0.77 -5.48
C GLN A 86 -24.36 -1.00 -6.91
N ARG A 87 -23.03 -1.10 -7.06
CA ARG A 87 -22.38 -1.35 -8.35
C ARG A 87 -21.32 -2.47 -8.23
N PRO A 88 -21.75 -3.74 -8.12
CA PRO A 88 -20.83 -4.86 -7.94
C PRO A 88 -19.95 -5.15 -9.17
N ASP A 89 -20.40 -4.72 -10.35
CA ASP A 89 -19.66 -4.88 -11.62
C ASP A 89 -18.64 -3.75 -11.88
N ASP A 90 -18.55 -2.76 -10.99
CA ASP A 90 -17.56 -1.69 -11.08
C ASP A 90 -16.23 -2.15 -10.49
N MET A 91 -15.23 -2.34 -11.36
CA MET A 91 -13.93 -2.90 -10.97
C MET A 91 -13.10 -1.94 -10.10
N LEU A 92 -13.30 -0.62 -10.22
CA LEU A 92 -12.63 0.34 -9.36
C LEU A 92 -13.16 0.26 -7.92
N ILE A 93 -14.49 0.18 -7.78
CA ILE A 93 -15.12 -0.01 -6.47
C ILE A 93 -14.69 -1.34 -5.86
N ARG A 94 -14.70 -2.42 -6.66
CA ARG A 94 -14.26 -3.75 -6.20
C ARG A 94 -12.81 -3.71 -5.70
N ALA A 95 -11.89 -3.13 -6.48
CA ALA A 95 -10.49 -3.01 -6.09
C ALA A 95 -10.32 -2.20 -4.81
N ALA A 96 -11.00 -1.05 -4.68
CA ALA A 96 -10.92 -0.21 -3.49
C ALA A 96 -11.48 -0.91 -2.25
N TYR A 97 -12.66 -1.53 -2.36
CA TYR A 97 -13.30 -2.27 -1.27
C TYR A 97 -12.42 -3.42 -0.77
N TYR A 98 -11.95 -4.29 -1.67
CA TYR A 98 -11.15 -5.44 -1.27
C TYR A 98 -9.72 -5.06 -0.84
N SER A 99 -9.16 -3.97 -1.35
CA SER A 99 -7.91 -3.40 -0.80
C SER A 99 -8.08 -3.01 0.69
N ASN A 100 -9.20 -2.37 1.05
CA ASN A 100 -9.52 -2.07 2.44
C ASN A 100 -9.79 -3.32 3.28
N GLU A 101 -10.48 -4.32 2.73
CA GLU A 101 -10.68 -5.62 3.40
C GLU A 101 -9.35 -6.33 3.70
N GLY A 102 -8.35 -6.20 2.82
CA GLY A 102 -6.99 -6.66 3.06
C GLY A 102 -6.36 -6.01 4.30
N LYS A 103 -6.48 -4.68 4.44
CA LYS A 103 -6.03 -3.95 5.65
C LYS A 103 -6.78 -4.41 6.90
N ARG A 104 -8.10 -4.57 6.83
CA ARG A 104 -8.93 -5.06 7.95
C ARG A 104 -8.56 -6.48 8.36
N ALA A 105 -8.27 -7.36 7.41
CA ALA A 105 -7.75 -8.69 7.69
C ALA A 105 -6.39 -8.58 8.41
N GLY A 106 -5.48 -7.70 7.97
CA GLY A 106 -4.23 -7.44 8.69
C GLY A 106 -4.47 -6.97 10.15
N ALA A 107 -5.43 -6.07 10.35
CA ALA A 107 -5.75 -5.43 11.63
C ALA A 107 -6.53 -6.31 12.62
N MET A 108 -7.04 -7.47 12.19
CA MET A 108 -7.87 -8.29 13.07
C MET A 108 -7.06 -9.16 14.03
N PHE A 109 -7.61 -9.43 15.22
CA PHE A 109 -7.15 -10.53 16.07
C PHE A 109 -7.74 -11.85 15.55
N ASP A 110 -6.92 -12.90 15.49
CA ASP A 110 -7.38 -14.21 15.03
C ASP A 110 -7.02 -15.32 16.04
N PRO A 111 -8.00 -15.86 16.80
CA PRO A 111 -7.75 -16.93 17.75
C PRO A 111 -7.41 -18.27 17.08
N ALA A 112 -7.62 -18.40 15.75
CA ALA A 112 -7.26 -19.57 14.97
C ALA A 112 -5.80 -19.50 14.47
N MET A 113 -4.90 -18.90 15.26
CA MET A 113 -3.46 -18.78 14.95
C MET A 113 -3.20 -18.11 13.58
N GLY A 114 -4.07 -17.19 13.17
CA GLY A 114 -3.96 -16.47 11.90
C GLY A 114 -4.49 -17.15 10.66
N LEU A 115 -5.06 -18.36 10.76
CA LEU A 115 -5.61 -19.05 9.59
C LEU A 115 -6.79 -18.30 8.95
N TYR A 116 -7.69 -17.74 9.75
CA TYR A 116 -8.83 -16.99 9.26
C TYR A 116 -8.41 -15.62 8.72
N LYS A 117 -7.44 -14.97 9.37
CA LYS A 117 -6.78 -13.76 8.87
C LYS A 117 -6.18 -13.98 7.48
N LEU A 118 -5.38 -15.05 7.32
CA LEU A 118 -4.74 -15.38 6.05
C LEU A 118 -5.76 -15.71 4.97
N TYR A 119 -6.84 -16.43 5.31
CA TYR A 119 -7.94 -16.68 4.38
C TYR A 119 -8.58 -15.38 3.88
N ARG A 120 -8.95 -14.47 4.79
CA ARG A 120 -9.55 -13.18 4.42
C ARG A 120 -8.61 -12.32 3.59
N LEU A 121 -7.33 -12.27 3.99
CA LEU A 121 -6.31 -11.53 3.27
C LEU A 121 -6.17 -12.08 1.84
N ARG A 122 -5.99 -13.40 1.67
CA ARG A 122 -5.88 -14.00 0.33
C ARG A 122 -7.11 -13.76 -0.53
N HIS A 123 -8.30 -13.95 0.03
CA HIS A 123 -9.54 -13.67 -0.70
C HIS A 123 -9.59 -12.21 -1.16
N ALA A 124 -9.25 -11.25 -0.30
CA ALA A 124 -9.17 -9.86 -0.68
C ALA A 124 -8.14 -9.60 -1.81
N MET A 125 -6.98 -10.26 -1.78
CA MET A 125 -5.97 -10.11 -2.83
C MET A 125 -6.41 -10.74 -4.16
N ASP A 126 -7.08 -11.90 -4.12
CA ASP A 126 -7.68 -12.53 -5.32
C ASP A 126 -8.68 -11.59 -6.01
N GLU A 127 -9.49 -10.90 -5.22
CA GLU A 127 -10.50 -9.96 -5.72
C GLU A 127 -9.89 -8.69 -6.31
N VAL A 128 -8.81 -8.17 -5.70
CA VAL A 128 -8.03 -7.06 -6.26
C VAL A 128 -7.34 -7.47 -7.58
N ASP A 129 -6.77 -8.68 -7.66
CA ASP A 129 -6.18 -9.16 -8.92
C ASP A 129 -7.25 -9.31 -10.00
N GLN A 130 -8.39 -9.91 -9.67
CA GLN A 130 -9.50 -10.06 -10.62
C GLN A 130 -10.01 -8.72 -11.16
N ALA A 131 -10.11 -7.70 -10.30
CA ALA A 131 -10.46 -6.35 -10.75
C ALA A 131 -9.42 -5.81 -11.74
N GLY A 132 -8.13 -5.94 -11.44
CA GLY A 132 -7.04 -5.51 -12.33
C GLY A 132 -6.96 -6.28 -13.65
N LEU A 133 -7.33 -7.57 -13.66
CA LEU A 133 -7.42 -8.36 -14.88
C LEU A 133 -8.65 -8.00 -15.73
N SER A 134 -9.75 -7.61 -15.09
CA SER A 134 -11.01 -7.29 -15.77
C SER A 134 -11.03 -5.87 -16.32
N ALA A 135 -10.28 -4.96 -15.69
CA ALA A 135 -10.11 -3.58 -16.10
C ALA A 135 -8.62 -3.28 -16.36
N ASP A 136 -8.01 -4.06 -17.24
CA ASP A 136 -6.57 -4.05 -17.50
C ASP A 136 -6.06 -2.77 -18.18
N SER A 137 -6.92 -1.89 -18.66
CA SER A 137 -6.55 -0.56 -19.16
C SER A 137 -6.86 0.56 -18.17
N ASP A 138 -7.53 0.26 -17.06
CA ASP A 138 -7.93 1.28 -16.07
C ASP A 138 -6.75 1.64 -15.17
N PHE A 139 -6.36 2.91 -15.24
CA PHE A 139 -5.26 3.45 -14.45
C PHE A 139 -5.46 3.30 -12.95
N ASN A 140 -6.65 3.63 -12.43
CA ASN A 140 -6.92 3.65 -11.00
C ASN A 140 -6.97 2.23 -10.43
N VAL A 141 -7.56 1.29 -11.17
CA VAL A 141 -7.58 -0.13 -10.78
C VAL A 141 -6.17 -0.69 -10.69
N ARG A 142 -5.32 -0.43 -11.71
CA ARG A 142 -3.91 -0.85 -11.68
C ARG A 142 -3.12 -0.19 -10.57
N LEU A 143 -3.37 1.09 -10.30
CA LEU A 143 -2.67 1.80 -9.23
C LEU A 143 -3.00 1.19 -7.86
N ILE A 144 -4.28 0.89 -7.60
CA ILE A 144 -4.69 0.19 -6.38
C ILE A 144 -4.01 -1.18 -6.29
N ARG A 145 -4.02 -1.98 -7.36
CA ARG A 145 -3.37 -3.29 -7.37
C ARG A 145 -1.87 -3.20 -7.08
N LEU A 146 -1.17 -2.28 -7.76
CA LEU A 146 0.26 -2.03 -7.55
C LEU A 146 0.57 -1.70 -6.09
N ILE A 147 -0.11 -0.69 -5.53
CA ILE A 147 0.08 -0.27 -4.14
C ILE A 147 -0.18 -1.46 -3.22
N THR A 148 -1.35 -2.09 -3.33
CA THR A 148 -1.76 -3.20 -2.47
C THR A 148 -0.75 -4.34 -2.49
N PHE A 149 -0.36 -4.82 -3.65
CA PHE A 149 0.54 -5.96 -3.75
C PHE A 149 2.00 -5.62 -3.41
N SER A 150 2.44 -4.38 -3.65
CA SER A 150 3.77 -3.95 -3.23
C SER A 150 3.97 -4.01 -1.72
N TYR A 151 2.91 -3.76 -0.94
CA TYR A 151 2.97 -3.71 0.53
C TYR A 151 2.58 -5.02 1.21
N VAL A 152 1.74 -5.83 0.58
CA VAL A 152 1.38 -7.17 1.09
C VAL A 152 2.49 -8.20 0.78
N GLY A 153 3.20 -8.04 -0.35
CA GLY A 153 4.27 -8.95 -0.75
C GLY A 153 3.77 -10.34 -1.12
N GLU A 154 4.63 -11.35 -0.95
CA GLU A 154 4.36 -12.77 -1.29
C GLU A 154 3.10 -13.35 -0.63
N VAL A 155 2.70 -12.84 0.53
CA VAL A 155 1.49 -13.31 1.22
C VAL A 155 0.23 -13.06 0.39
N SER A 156 0.28 -12.13 -0.56
CA SER A 156 -0.83 -11.86 -1.48
C SER A 156 -1.14 -13.04 -2.40
N GLY A 157 -0.15 -13.90 -2.70
CA GLY A 157 -0.26 -14.91 -3.76
C GLY A 157 -0.17 -14.34 -5.19
N HIS A 158 -0.08 -13.01 -5.34
CA HIS A 158 -0.10 -12.29 -6.62
C HIS A 158 1.05 -11.28 -6.75
N PHE A 159 2.12 -11.45 -5.97
CA PHE A 159 3.19 -10.45 -5.89
C PHE A 159 3.84 -10.15 -7.25
N GLU A 160 3.96 -11.15 -8.12
CA GLU A 160 4.50 -10.99 -9.48
C GLU A 160 3.72 -9.98 -10.35
N ARG A 161 2.43 -9.75 -10.05
CA ARG A 161 1.60 -8.73 -10.74
C ARG A 161 2.16 -7.33 -10.60
N VAL A 162 2.91 -7.04 -9.53
CA VAL A 162 3.58 -5.75 -9.34
C VAL A 162 4.52 -5.45 -10.51
N PHE A 163 5.23 -6.45 -11.02
CA PHE A 163 6.19 -6.27 -12.11
C PHE A 163 5.51 -6.22 -13.49
N GLU A 164 4.31 -6.79 -13.62
CA GLU A 164 3.44 -6.55 -14.78
C GLU A 164 2.94 -5.10 -14.80
N ASP A 165 2.50 -4.59 -13.64
CA ASP A 165 2.07 -3.20 -13.49
C ASP A 165 3.25 -2.22 -13.65
N GLU A 166 4.45 -2.56 -13.19
CA GLU A 166 5.68 -1.80 -13.46
C GLU A 166 5.86 -1.52 -14.96
N ALA A 167 5.81 -2.58 -15.77
CA ALA A 167 6.00 -2.45 -17.22
C ALA A 167 4.94 -1.53 -17.85
N TRP A 168 3.69 -1.64 -17.39
CA TRP A 168 2.59 -0.80 -17.87
C TRP A 168 2.78 0.67 -17.48
N PHE A 169 3.07 0.96 -16.20
CA PHE A 169 3.29 2.32 -15.71
C PHE A 169 4.53 2.97 -16.33
N LYS A 170 5.61 2.22 -16.54
CA LYS A 170 6.81 2.74 -17.23
C LYS A 170 6.49 3.14 -18.65
N ASN A 171 5.82 2.28 -19.41
CA ASN A 171 5.41 2.62 -20.77
C ASN A 171 4.51 3.86 -20.79
N LEU A 172 3.58 3.98 -19.84
CA LEU A 172 2.72 5.17 -19.71
C LEU A 172 3.55 6.44 -19.47
N MET A 173 4.43 6.43 -18.45
CA MET A 173 5.26 7.58 -18.09
C MET A 173 6.33 7.91 -19.15
N ASP A 174 6.85 6.93 -19.86
CA ASP A 174 7.83 7.13 -20.94
C ASP A 174 7.16 7.70 -22.20
N SER A 175 5.90 7.33 -22.45
CA SER A 175 5.15 7.80 -23.63
C SER A 175 4.70 9.25 -23.52
N ASP A 176 4.31 9.69 -22.32
CA ASP A 176 3.92 11.07 -22.01
C ASP A 176 4.23 11.38 -20.54
N PRO A 177 5.43 11.94 -20.25
CA PRO A 177 5.85 12.24 -18.89
C PRO A 177 4.97 13.25 -18.14
N ASP A 178 4.21 14.07 -18.88
CA ASP A 178 3.34 15.11 -18.32
C ASP A 178 1.90 14.62 -18.09
N LEU A 179 1.59 13.39 -18.51
CA LEU A 179 0.25 12.80 -18.39
C LEU A 179 -0.19 12.59 -16.93
N LEU A 180 0.76 12.23 -16.06
CA LEU A 180 0.49 11.94 -14.66
C LEU A 180 0.96 13.08 -13.75
N PRO A 181 0.14 13.54 -12.80
CA PRO A 181 0.60 14.44 -11.75
C PRO A 181 1.82 13.87 -11.02
N ALA A 182 2.77 14.72 -10.64
CA ALA A 182 4.00 14.30 -9.95
C ALA A 182 3.73 13.48 -8.69
N ALA A 183 2.64 13.79 -7.95
CA ALA A 183 2.22 13.02 -6.79
C ALA A 183 1.86 11.56 -7.14
N MET A 184 1.20 11.32 -8.27
CA MET A 184 0.88 9.96 -8.72
C MET A 184 2.12 9.20 -9.17
N GLN A 185 3.02 9.86 -9.92
CA GLN A 185 4.30 9.26 -10.31
C GLN A 185 5.14 8.89 -9.07
N GLN A 186 5.16 9.76 -8.06
CA GLN A 186 5.83 9.49 -6.79
C GLN A 186 5.26 8.25 -6.09
N VAL A 187 3.93 8.11 -6.02
CA VAL A 187 3.26 6.94 -5.42
C VAL A 187 3.63 5.65 -6.15
N VAL A 188 3.64 5.67 -7.49
CA VAL A 188 4.08 4.53 -8.31
C VAL A 188 5.52 4.16 -7.97
N TYR A 189 6.43 5.13 -7.95
CA TYR A 189 7.85 4.89 -7.63
C TYR A 189 8.06 4.40 -6.20
N LEU A 190 7.36 4.93 -5.20
CA LEU A 190 7.45 4.43 -3.82
C LEU A 190 6.94 3.00 -3.69
N SER A 191 5.86 2.66 -4.39
CA SER A 191 5.30 1.30 -4.42
C SER A 191 6.29 0.32 -5.05
N LEU A 192 6.88 0.69 -6.20
CA LEU A 192 7.90 -0.13 -6.85
C LEU A 192 9.18 -0.26 -6.02
N ALA A 193 9.63 0.82 -5.37
CA ALA A 193 10.76 0.79 -4.46
C ALA A 193 10.51 -0.20 -3.31
N ASN A 194 9.31 -0.18 -2.71
CA ASN A 194 8.94 -1.12 -1.67
C ASN A 194 8.88 -2.57 -2.19
N ALA A 195 8.31 -2.80 -3.38
CA ALA A 195 8.24 -4.12 -3.97
C ALA A 195 9.63 -4.71 -4.24
N TYR A 196 10.54 -3.96 -4.86
CA TYR A 196 11.91 -4.42 -5.08
C TYR A 196 12.66 -4.63 -3.76
N TRP A 197 12.39 -3.84 -2.73
CA TRP A 197 12.93 -4.06 -1.39
C TRP A 197 12.43 -5.39 -0.78
N VAL A 198 11.13 -5.67 -0.86
CA VAL A 198 10.54 -6.93 -0.41
C VAL A 198 11.11 -8.12 -1.20
N LYS A 199 11.27 -7.97 -2.52
CA LYS A 199 11.82 -9.00 -3.41
C LYS A 199 13.30 -9.29 -3.13
N ALA A 200 14.09 -8.25 -2.86
CA ALA A 200 15.54 -8.36 -2.72
C ALA A 200 15.95 -9.39 -1.66
N GLY A 201 15.23 -9.49 -0.55
CA GLY A 201 15.62 -10.35 0.56
C GLY A 201 17.05 -10.02 1.01
N GLU A 202 18.00 -10.93 0.75
CA GLU A 202 19.44 -10.74 1.00
C GLU A 202 20.26 -10.36 -0.26
N GLY A 203 19.65 -10.32 -1.44
CA GLY A 203 20.28 -10.03 -2.72
C GLY A 203 20.52 -8.53 -2.97
N THR A 204 21.61 -8.21 -3.69
CA THR A 204 22.04 -6.82 -3.92
C THR A 204 21.53 -6.18 -5.21
N GLU A 205 21.05 -6.97 -6.18
CA GLU A 205 20.61 -6.46 -7.49
C GLU A 205 19.25 -5.76 -7.39
N ASP A 206 18.22 -6.45 -6.91
CA ASP A 206 16.89 -5.87 -6.67
C ASP A 206 16.95 -4.68 -5.69
N LEU A 207 17.91 -4.71 -4.76
CA LEU A 207 18.14 -3.62 -3.81
C LEU A 207 18.60 -2.32 -4.52
N ALA A 208 19.42 -2.44 -5.56
CA ALA A 208 19.82 -1.30 -6.37
C ALA A 208 18.62 -0.72 -7.15
N VAL A 209 17.74 -1.58 -7.65
CA VAL A 209 16.49 -1.17 -8.33
C VAL A 209 15.53 -0.47 -7.37
N ALA A 210 15.37 -1.01 -6.15
CA ALA A 210 14.60 -0.36 -5.09
C ALA A 210 15.12 1.06 -4.81
N MET A 211 16.44 1.23 -4.81
CA MET A 211 17.06 2.53 -4.57
C MET A 211 16.91 3.50 -5.72
N ASP A 212 17.00 3.04 -6.97
CA ASP A 212 16.72 3.89 -8.13
C ASP A 212 15.29 4.44 -8.07
N TYR A 213 14.29 3.59 -7.81
CA TYR A 213 12.91 4.03 -7.67
C TYR A 213 12.70 4.98 -6.49
N TYR A 214 13.28 4.69 -5.33
CA TYR A 214 13.19 5.58 -4.18
C TYR A 214 13.81 6.97 -4.45
N GLN A 215 14.97 7.02 -5.11
CA GLN A 215 15.61 8.29 -5.48
C GLN A 215 14.74 9.10 -6.46
N LYS A 216 14.13 8.44 -7.45
CA LYS A 216 13.16 9.08 -8.35
C LYS A 216 11.98 9.67 -7.58
N ALA A 217 11.43 8.92 -6.63
CA ALA A 217 10.29 9.37 -5.82
C ALA A 217 10.60 10.62 -4.98
N ILE A 218 11.73 10.64 -4.26
CA ILE A 218 12.07 11.75 -3.37
C ILE A 218 12.58 12.99 -4.12
N ALA A 219 13.02 12.83 -5.38
CA ALA A 219 13.37 13.94 -6.24
C ALA A 219 12.14 14.73 -6.74
N MET A 220 10.96 14.10 -6.75
CA MET A 220 9.72 14.71 -7.24
C MET A 220 9.05 15.60 -6.19
N ALA A 221 8.92 15.11 -4.96
CA ALA A 221 8.24 15.80 -3.87
C ALA A 221 8.71 15.25 -2.50
N PRO A 222 8.39 15.93 -1.38
CA PRO A 222 8.51 15.34 -0.05
C PRO A 222 7.73 14.02 0.04
N CYS A 223 8.12 13.13 0.95
CA CYS A 223 7.39 11.87 1.13
C CYS A 223 5.93 12.14 1.52
N PRO A 224 4.95 11.45 0.90
CA PRO A 224 3.55 11.54 1.31
C PRO A 224 3.37 11.09 2.75
N ALA A 225 2.52 11.78 3.51
CA ALA A 225 2.22 11.44 4.90
C ALA A 225 1.72 9.99 5.04
N THR A 226 1.00 9.49 4.04
CA THR A 226 0.47 8.12 3.97
C THR A 226 1.53 7.05 3.71
N MET A 227 2.74 7.43 3.29
CA MET A 227 3.86 6.54 2.97
C MET A 227 5.11 6.84 3.80
N GLN A 228 4.99 7.67 4.84
CA GLN A 228 6.11 8.16 5.65
C GLN A 228 6.96 7.01 6.23
N THR A 229 6.32 5.97 6.76
CA THR A 229 7.03 4.78 7.29
C THR A 229 7.85 4.07 6.21
N SER A 230 7.31 3.92 5.00
CA SER A 230 8.03 3.30 3.88
C SER A 230 9.22 4.14 3.44
N CYS A 231 9.05 5.46 3.36
CA CYS A 231 10.14 6.37 3.04
C CYS A 231 11.25 6.36 4.09
N GLU A 232 10.91 6.24 5.38
CA GLU A 232 11.90 6.14 6.45
C GLU A 232 12.70 4.84 6.36
N GLN A 233 12.02 3.71 6.09
CA GLN A 233 12.66 2.41 5.90
C GLN A 233 13.60 2.41 4.69
N LEU A 234 13.11 2.87 3.52
CA LEU A 234 13.90 2.98 2.29
C LEU A 234 15.06 3.99 2.44
N GLY A 235 14.84 5.09 3.16
CA GLY A 235 15.87 6.10 3.41
C GLY A 235 17.01 5.60 4.31
N GLN A 236 16.70 4.87 5.38
CA GLN A 236 17.72 4.26 6.25
C GLN A 236 18.61 3.27 5.49
N MET A 237 18.01 2.55 4.55
CA MET A 237 18.70 1.62 3.66
C MET A 237 19.66 2.34 2.71
N ALA A 238 19.23 3.43 2.07
CA ALA A 238 20.07 4.24 1.18
C ALA A 238 21.34 4.73 1.90
N VAL A 239 21.22 5.14 3.16
CA VAL A 239 22.36 5.56 4.00
C VAL A 239 23.31 4.39 4.30
N THR A 240 22.79 3.17 4.42
CA THR A 240 23.59 1.98 4.76
C THR A 240 24.38 1.49 3.55
N LEU A 241 23.79 1.49 2.36
CA LEU A 241 24.43 1.06 1.11
C LEU A 241 25.38 2.12 0.54
N GLY A 242 25.08 3.41 0.72
CA GLY A 242 26.00 4.49 0.32
C GLY A 242 27.29 4.58 1.14
N LYS A 243 27.43 3.76 2.19
CA LYS A 243 28.62 3.67 3.06
C LYS A 243 29.47 2.42 2.84
N SER A 244 29.06 1.51 1.93
CA SER A 244 29.85 0.33 1.53
C SER A 244 30.64 0.59 0.26
#